data_AF-A0A4U0V2T2-F1
#
_entry.id   AF-A0A4U0V2T2-F1
#
_cell.length_a   1.000
_cell.length_b   1.000
_cell.length_c   1.000
_cell.angle_alpha   90.00
_cell.angle_beta   90.00
_cell.angle_gamma   90.00
#
_symmetry.space_group_name_H-M   'P 1'
#
loop_
_entity.id
_entity.type
_entity.pdbx_description
1 polymer ?
#
loop_
_entity_poly.entity_id
_entity_poly.type
_entity_poly.pdbx_seq_one_letter_code
_entity_poly.pdbx_strand_id
1 'polypeptide(L)'
;MDSPGDWTATALFSPSKARAQQAQARDWASVESWLSKQHGKRMPSFERNEETLQALLTLATLNEDADEQRVLVEKVEESALSVATTRSHDGEDVYQTLLDSLSKEDFETLDAVAGATVMLNASNLTQTCERLCELTADQFELSEQLNRTEVQNVTIESECSRLERLLIELKAEHFQPPPSVLEQTAEWTRSTKQLKSKLAEYDERLGAIRSVPIPSPSIEDVSRLKSEVVVLQNRLNMVTTELAAFDSLPSDPKAARAVLERARKDLRELTKQRDRLFEGLADND
;
A
#
# COMPACT_ATOMS: atom_id res chain seq x y z
N MET A 1 1.03 -64.09 50.03
CA MET A 1 0.25 -63.04 50.71
C MET A 1 1.22 -61.92 51.03
N ASP A 2 1.43 -61.13 49.99
CA ASP A 2 1.99 -59.78 49.87
C ASP A 2 2.78 -59.21 51.05
N SER A 3 4.10 -59.14 50.86
CA SER A 3 5.02 -58.39 51.70
C SER A 3 4.88 -56.88 51.38
N PRO A 4 4.44 -56.02 52.31
CA PRO A 4 4.15 -54.60 52.04
C PRO A 4 5.40 -53.70 52.21
N GLY A 5 6.59 -54.20 51.84
CA GLY A 5 7.86 -53.49 52.02
C GLY A 5 8.40 -52.75 50.79
N ASP A 6 7.92 -53.05 49.59
CA ASP A 6 8.54 -52.59 48.34
C ASP A 6 8.06 -51.20 47.85
N TRP A 7 7.08 -50.58 48.51
CA TRP A 7 6.57 -49.28 48.07
C TRP A 7 7.40 -48.07 48.52
N THR A 8 8.31 -48.24 49.48
CA THR A 8 9.11 -47.12 50.03
C THR A 8 10.46 -46.96 49.32
N ALA A 9 11.10 -48.05 48.88
CA ALA A 9 12.43 -48.00 48.26
C ALA A 9 12.42 -47.49 46.81
N THR A 10 11.44 -47.88 45.99
CA THR A 10 11.33 -47.42 44.59
C THR A 10 10.84 -45.97 44.48
N ALA A 11 10.13 -45.48 45.50
CA ALA A 11 9.72 -44.07 45.60
C ALA A 11 10.86 -43.13 46.04
N LEU A 12 11.90 -43.66 46.69
CA LEU A 12 13.07 -42.91 47.19
C LEU A 12 14.21 -42.79 46.17
N PHE A 13 14.27 -43.65 45.15
CA PHE A 13 15.36 -43.63 44.15
C PHE A 13 14.86 -43.77 42.71
N SER A 14 13.95 -42.88 42.29
CA SER A 14 13.82 -42.60 40.86
C SER A 14 14.96 -41.66 40.45
N PRO A 15 15.86 -42.04 39.52
CA PRO A 15 16.94 -41.17 39.03
C PRO A 15 16.44 -39.80 38.57
N SER A 16 15.19 -39.72 38.10
CA SER A 16 14.54 -38.47 37.71
C SER A 16 14.22 -37.57 38.90
N LYS A 17 13.74 -38.12 40.03
CA LYS A 17 13.48 -37.34 41.26
C LYS A 17 14.79 -36.89 41.92
N ALA A 18 15.81 -37.74 41.93
CA ALA A 18 17.13 -37.39 42.45
C ALA A 18 17.78 -36.26 41.64
N ARG A 19 17.68 -36.28 40.31
CA ARG A 19 18.14 -35.18 39.46
C ARG A 19 17.36 -33.88 39.70
N ALA A 20 16.04 -33.95 39.86
CA ALA A 20 15.23 -32.76 40.16
C ALA A 20 15.60 -32.13 41.50
N GLN A 21 15.79 -32.94 42.54
CA GLN A 21 16.26 -32.47 43.86
C GLN A 21 17.68 -31.89 43.80
N GLN A 22 18.57 -32.49 43.01
CA GLN A 22 19.92 -31.97 42.81
C GLN A 22 19.93 -30.63 42.06
N ALA A 23 19.04 -30.47 41.07
CA ALA A 23 18.86 -29.20 40.36
C ALA A 23 18.33 -28.11 41.29
N GLN A 24 17.25 -28.40 42.04
CA GLN A 24 16.72 -27.47 43.04
C GLN A 24 17.75 -27.10 44.11
N ALA A 25 18.55 -28.06 44.59
CA ALA A 25 19.60 -27.78 45.56
C ALA A 25 20.70 -26.85 45.00
N ARG A 26 21.03 -26.98 43.71
CA ARG A 26 21.96 -26.10 43.01
C ARG A 26 21.37 -24.68 42.87
N ASP A 27 20.10 -24.58 42.53
CA ASP A 27 19.40 -23.31 42.37
C ASP A 27 19.24 -22.58 43.72
N TRP A 28 19.00 -23.32 44.80
CA TRP A 28 19.05 -22.76 46.16
C TRP A 28 20.45 -22.26 46.54
N ALA A 29 21.50 -22.99 46.18
CA ALA A 29 22.87 -22.55 46.43
C ALA A 29 23.22 -21.27 45.65
N SER A 30 22.73 -21.10 44.42
CA SER A 30 22.93 -19.85 43.67
C SER A 30 22.19 -18.69 44.33
N VAL A 31 20.93 -18.88 44.74
CA VAL A 31 20.16 -17.85 45.46
C VAL A 31 20.81 -17.47 46.78
N GLU A 32 21.31 -18.43 47.57
CA GLU A 32 22.03 -18.14 48.82
C GLU A 32 23.32 -17.38 48.58
N SER A 33 24.08 -17.73 47.52
CA SER A 33 25.27 -16.98 47.15
C SER A 33 24.94 -15.53 46.74
N TRP A 34 23.88 -15.32 45.96
CA TRP A 34 23.41 -14.01 45.53
C TRP A 34 22.90 -13.17 46.72
N LEU A 35 22.05 -13.73 47.58
CA LEU A 35 21.57 -13.07 48.79
C LEU A 35 22.73 -12.71 49.73
N SER A 36 23.77 -13.56 49.80
CA SER A 36 24.94 -13.30 50.66
C SER A 36 25.77 -12.13 50.16
N LYS A 37 25.85 -11.97 48.82
CA LYS A 37 26.50 -10.82 48.17
C LYS A 37 25.71 -9.54 48.43
N GLN A 38 24.38 -9.58 48.36
CA GLN A 38 23.52 -8.39 48.49
C GLN A 38 23.27 -7.95 49.94
N HIS A 39 23.07 -8.88 50.88
CA HIS A 39 22.65 -8.59 52.25
C HIS A 39 23.70 -8.95 53.33
N GLY A 40 24.82 -9.58 52.96
CA GLY A 40 25.87 -9.96 53.90
C GLY A 40 25.38 -10.89 55.02
N LYS A 41 25.76 -10.62 56.27
CA LYS A 41 25.45 -11.46 57.46
C LYS A 41 24.02 -11.35 58.00
N ARG A 42 23.15 -10.50 57.42
CA ARG A 42 21.77 -10.29 57.89
C ARG A 42 20.79 -10.79 56.84
N MET A 43 20.70 -12.11 56.70
CA MET A 43 19.64 -12.72 55.89
C MET A 43 18.36 -12.85 56.72
N PRO A 44 17.24 -12.26 56.27
CA PRO A 44 15.92 -12.57 56.82
C PRO A 44 15.61 -14.04 56.59
N SER A 45 15.00 -14.71 57.57
CA SER A 45 14.47 -16.06 57.36
C SER A 45 13.26 -15.98 56.41
N PHE A 46 13.25 -16.80 55.38
CA PHE A 46 12.11 -16.92 54.47
C PHE A 46 11.75 -18.40 54.26
N GLU A 47 10.52 -18.63 53.81
CA GLU A 47 10.01 -19.97 53.54
C GLU A 47 10.67 -20.53 52.28
N ARG A 48 11.19 -21.77 52.34
CA ARG A 48 11.79 -22.45 51.18
C ARG A 48 10.73 -23.24 50.44
N ASN A 49 9.96 -22.55 49.61
CA ASN A 49 8.97 -23.14 48.70
C ASN A 49 9.42 -22.99 47.23
N GLU A 50 8.89 -23.80 46.31
CA GLU A 50 9.23 -23.72 44.88
C GLU A 50 8.90 -22.35 44.28
N GLU A 51 7.76 -21.78 44.67
CA GLU A 51 7.36 -20.43 44.26
C GLU A 51 8.34 -19.36 44.72
N THR A 52 8.89 -19.50 45.94
CA THR A 52 9.91 -18.58 46.47
C THR A 52 11.25 -18.75 45.77
N LEU A 53 11.64 -19.97 45.40
CA LEU A 53 12.84 -20.22 44.62
C LEU A 53 12.74 -19.55 43.25
N GLN A 54 11.60 -19.75 42.57
CA GLN A 54 11.36 -19.15 41.27
C GLN A 54 11.35 -17.62 41.35
N ALA A 55 10.66 -17.04 42.34
CA ALA A 55 10.65 -15.59 42.56
C ALA A 55 12.06 -15.03 42.83
N LEU A 56 12.85 -15.69 43.69
CA LEU A 56 14.20 -15.25 44.03
C LEU A 56 15.17 -15.39 42.85
N LEU A 57 15.06 -16.45 42.04
CA LEU A 57 15.84 -16.58 40.81
C LEU A 57 15.48 -15.47 39.82
N THR A 58 14.20 -15.19 39.61
CA THR A 58 13.79 -14.11 38.69
C THR A 58 14.25 -12.73 39.18
N LEU A 59 14.23 -12.50 40.50
CA LEU A 59 14.77 -11.27 41.08
C LEU A 59 16.28 -11.19 40.94
N ALA A 60 16.99 -12.32 41.12
CA ALA A 60 18.43 -12.37 40.96
C ALA A 60 18.83 -12.04 39.52
N THR A 61 18.17 -12.64 38.52
CA THR A 61 18.44 -12.35 37.10
C THR A 61 18.10 -10.91 36.74
N LEU A 62 16.94 -10.39 37.19
CA LEU A 62 16.57 -8.99 36.91
C LEU A 62 17.51 -7.98 37.57
N ASN A 63 18.05 -8.32 38.75
CA ASN A 63 19.02 -7.46 39.44
C ASN A 63 20.39 -7.50 38.73
N GLU A 64 20.84 -8.69 38.29
CA GLU A 64 22.05 -8.81 37.46
C GLU A 64 21.91 -8.03 36.15
N ASP A 65 20.77 -8.15 35.45
CA ASP A 65 20.48 -7.38 34.24
C ASP A 65 20.49 -5.85 34.51
N ALA A 66 19.92 -5.42 35.64
CA ALA A 66 19.90 -4.01 36.03
C ALA A 66 21.30 -3.49 36.39
N ASP A 67 22.12 -4.29 37.09
CA ASP A 67 23.51 -3.95 37.40
C ASP A 67 24.34 -3.86 36.12
N GLU A 68 24.17 -4.79 35.16
CA GLU A 68 24.82 -4.72 33.85
C GLU A 68 24.43 -3.46 33.07
N GLN A 69 23.14 -3.10 33.07
CA GLN A 69 22.67 -1.85 32.46
C GLN A 69 23.29 -0.62 33.10
N ARG A 70 23.40 -0.57 34.44
CA ARG A 70 24.03 0.55 35.16
C ARG A 70 25.50 0.70 34.79
N VAL A 71 26.24 -0.40 34.71
CA VAL A 71 27.65 -0.40 34.29
C VAL A 71 27.80 0.08 32.85
N LEU A 72 26.88 -0.29 31.94
CA LEU A 72 26.90 0.19 30.56
C LEU A 72 26.64 1.69 30.48
N VAL A 73 25.67 2.21 31.24
CA VAL A 73 25.39 3.64 31.32
C VAL A 73 26.61 4.41 31.85
N GLU A 74 27.19 3.97 32.96
CA GLU A 74 28.38 4.58 33.55
C GLU A 74 29.55 4.62 32.57
N LYS A 75 29.78 3.54 31.82
CA LYS A 75 30.83 3.48 30.79
C LYS A 75 30.57 4.43 29.63
N VAL A 76 29.31 4.57 29.20
CA VAL A 76 28.92 5.53 28.16
C VAL A 76 29.15 6.95 28.66
N GLU A 77 28.73 7.26 29.89
CA GLU A 77 28.94 8.58 30.51
C GLU A 77 30.43 8.90 30.67
N GLU A 78 31.24 7.97 31.18
CA GLU A 78 32.70 8.15 31.28
C GLU A 78 33.34 8.40 29.91
N SER A 79 32.93 7.63 28.90
CA SER A 79 33.41 7.84 27.53
C SER A 79 33.00 9.20 26.98
N ALA A 80 31.76 9.63 27.20
CA ALA A 80 31.25 10.92 26.75
C ALA A 80 31.97 12.09 27.44
N LEU A 81 32.21 11.99 28.75
CA LEU A 81 32.97 12.97 29.53
C LEU A 81 34.44 13.04 29.07
N SER A 82 35.07 11.90 28.78
CA SER A 82 36.45 11.86 28.26
C SER A 82 36.58 12.52 26.88
N VAL A 83 35.58 12.34 26.01
CA VAL A 83 35.53 12.99 24.68
C VAL A 83 35.26 14.49 24.81
N ALA A 84 34.40 14.90 25.75
CA ALA A 84 34.12 16.30 26.00
C ALA A 84 35.33 17.05 26.57
N THR A 85 36.07 16.43 27.50
CA THR A 85 37.29 17.04 28.09
C THR A 85 38.49 17.05 27.15
N THR A 86 38.55 16.15 26.17
CA THR A 86 39.62 16.13 25.14
C THR A 86 39.30 17.04 23.94
N ARG A 87 38.04 17.42 23.72
CA ARG A 87 37.67 18.48 22.78
C ARG A 87 38.12 19.84 23.34
N SER A 88 39.25 20.31 22.82
CA SER A 88 39.92 21.57 23.11
C SER A 88 39.01 22.82 23.17
N HIS A 89 39.40 23.75 24.05
CA HIS A 89 38.92 25.11 24.33
C HIS A 89 38.72 26.02 23.09
N ASP A 90 39.17 25.59 21.90
CA ASP A 90 39.10 26.31 20.62
C ASP A 90 37.66 26.53 20.12
N GLY A 91 36.74 25.61 20.46
CA GLY A 91 35.32 25.73 20.09
C GLY A 91 34.49 26.56 21.07
N GLU A 92 35.02 26.79 22.27
CA GLU A 92 34.29 27.42 23.37
C GLU A 92 34.22 28.94 23.19
N ASP A 93 35.26 29.56 22.67
CA ASP A 93 35.25 30.98 22.29
C ASP A 93 34.29 31.26 21.12
N VAL A 94 34.20 30.34 20.16
CA VAL A 94 33.22 30.42 19.04
C VAL A 94 31.80 30.21 19.55
N TYR A 95 31.61 29.31 20.51
CA TYR A 95 30.31 29.07 21.15
C TYR A 95 29.86 30.27 21.99
N GLN A 96 30.75 30.85 22.77
CA GLN A 96 30.46 32.05 23.57
C GLN A 96 30.17 33.27 22.68
N THR A 97 30.94 33.49 21.61
CA THR A 97 30.64 34.57 20.65
C THR A 97 29.30 34.38 19.92
N LEU A 98 28.90 33.13 19.65
CA LEU A 98 27.56 32.83 19.14
C LEU A 98 26.48 33.11 20.19
N LEU A 99 26.68 32.70 21.44
CA LEU A 99 25.75 32.97 22.54
C LEU A 99 25.57 34.47 22.79
N ASP A 100 26.66 35.24 22.74
CA ASP A 100 26.64 36.69 22.90
C ASP A 100 25.96 37.41 21.72
N SER A 101 25.89 36.75 20.55
CA SER A 101 25.19 37.27 19.36
C SER A 101 23.68 37.01 19.36
N LEU A 102 23.20 36.11 20.23
CA LEU A 102 21.79 35.75 20.33
C LEU A 102 21.03 36.74 21.22
N SER A 103 19.86 37.17 20.75
CA SER A 103 18.94 37.98 21.53
C SER A 103 18.18 37.13 22.55
N LYS A 104 17.51 37.78 23.50
CA LYS A 104 16.66 37.09 24.48
C LYS A 104 15.52 36.29 23.82
N GLU A 105 14.97 36.80 22.73
CA GLU A 105 13.94 36.10 21.95
C GLU A 105 14.51 34.83 21.31
N ASP A 106 15.76 34.88 20.82
CA ASP A 106 16.41 33.71 20.23
C ASP A 106 16.62 32.60 21.26
N PHE A 107 16.98 32.94 22.50
CA PHE A 107 17.07 31.96 23.60
C PHE A 107 15.72 31.31 23.92
N GLU A 108 14.63 32.07 23.93
CA GLU A 108 13.28 31.53 24.14
C GLU A 108 12.87 30.58 23.01
N THR A 109 13.20 30.90 21.76
CA THR A 109 12.94 30.00 20.63
C THR A 109 13.80 28.73 20.67
N LEU A 110 15.07 28.86 21.06
CA LEU A 110 15.99 27.73 21.18
C LEU A 110 15.54 26.78 22.30
N ASP A 111 15.09 27.31 23.44
CA ASP A 111 14.53 26.53 24.55
C ASP A 111 13.22 25.86 24.14
N ALA A 112 12.35 26.55 23.40
CA ALA A 112 11.12 25.94 22.86
C ALA A 112 11.42 24.79 21.89
N VAL A 113 12.43 24.94 21.03
CA VAL A 113 12.86 23.89 20.09
C VAL A 113 13.52 22.73 20.84
N ALA A 114 14.35 23.00 21.85
CA ALA A 114 14.95 21.97 22.70
C ALA A 114 13.88 21.23 23.52
N GLY A 115 12.87 21.94 24.02
CA GLY A 115 11.70 21.34 24.65
C GLY A 115 10.94 20.45 23.67
N ALA A 116 10.70 20.93 22.45
CA ALA A 116 10.02 20.15 21.41
C ALA A 116 10.82 18.92 20.98
N THR A 117 12.14 19.00 20.84
CA THR A 117 13.00 17.84 20.49
C THR A 117 12.93 16.78 21.59
N VAL A 118 12.98 17.18 22.86
CA VAL A 118 12.87 16.27 24.00
C VAL A 118 11.48 15.65 24.08
N MET A 119 10.41 16.45 23.96
CA MET A 119 9.03 15.96 23.99
C MET A 119 8.73 14.99 22.85
N LEU A 120 9.23 15.28 21.65
CA LEU A 120 9.11 14.42 20.49
C LEU A 120 10.13 13.29 20.49
N ASN A 121 10.97 13.14 21.54
CA ASN A 121 12.03 12.13 21.67
C ASN A 121 12.89 12.03 20.40
N ALA A 122 13.28 13.18 19.86
CA ALA A 122 14.05 13.31 18.64
C ALA A 122 15.51 13.63 18.94
N SER A 123 16.40 13.06 18.12
CA SER A 123 17.86 13.19 18.28
C SER A 123 18.44 14.42 17.59
N ASN A 124 17.71 14.98 16.62
CA ASN A 124 18.12 16.16 15.86
C ASN A 124 16.91 16.97 15.38
N LEU A 125 17.17 18.17 14.86
CA LEU A 125 16.13 19.10 14.41
C LEU A 125 15.33 18.55 13.22
N THR A 126 15.97 17.82 12.29
CA THR A 126 15.28 17.22 11.14
C THR A 126 14.24 16.20 11.57
N GLN A 127 14.60 15.29 12.49
CA GLN A 127 13.69 14.30 13.06
C GLN A 127 12.58 14.96 13.89
N THR A 128 12.89 16.08 14.55
CA THR A 128 11.88 16.87 15.26
C THR A 128 10.85 17.44 14.30
N CYS A 129 11.29 18.05 13.20
CA CYS A 129 10.40 18.57 12.16
C CYS A 129 9.57 17.46 11.50
N GLU A 130 10.17 16.31 11.18
CA GLU A 130 9.46 15.15 10.63
C GLU A 130 8.37 14.67 11.58
N ARG A 131 8.70 14.44 12.86
CA ARG A 131 7.71 14.01 13.87
C ARG A 131 6.64 15.05 14.14
N LEU A 132 6.97 16.33 14.07
CA LEU A 132 5.99 17.40 14.20
C LEU A 132 5.03 17.40 13.00
N CYS A 133 5.54 17.25 11.78
CA CYS A 133 4.71 17.10 10.58
C CYS A 133 3.80 15.86 10.67
N GLU A 134 4.34 14.71 11.09
CA GLU A 134 3.57 13.48 11.33
C GLU A 134 2.45 13.73 12.35
N LEU A 135 2.77 14.31 13.51
CA LEU A 135 1.78 14.59 14.55
C LEU A 135 0.69 15.57 14.09
N THR A 136 1.04 16.57 13.28
CA THR A 136 0.04 17.48 12.69
C THR A 136 -0.83 16.79 11.64
N ALA A 137 -0.28 15.86 10.86
CA ALA A 137 -1.04 15.06 9.90
C ALA A 137 -2.01 14.12 10.62
N ASP A 138 -1.54 13.42 11.65
CA ASP A 138 -2.34 12.53 12.49
C ASP A 138 -3.46 13.31 13.20
N GLN A 139 -3.16 14.50 13.72
CA GLN A 139 -4.16 15.36 14.34
C GLN A 139 -5.27 15.74 13.34
N PHE A 140 -4.90 16.11 12.12
CA PHE A 140 -5.85 16.45 11.07
C PHE A 140 -6.70 15.24 10.68
N GLU A 141 -6.06 14.09 10.44
CA GLU A 141 -6.75 12.86 10.05
C GLU A 141 -7.75 12.42 11.13
N LEU A 142 -7.35 12.41 12.40
CA LEU A 142 -8.23 12.09 13.52
C LEU A 142 -9.40 13.06 13.62
N SER A 143 -9.17 14.36 13.38
CA SER A 143 -10.25 15.36 13.39
C SER A 143 -11.25 15.14 12.26
N GLU A 144 -10.78 14.75 11.06
CA GLU A 144 -11.65 14.43 9.93
C GLU A 144 -12.45 13.16 10.20
N GLN A 145 -11.79 12.12 10.73
CA GLN A 145 -12.44 10.87 11.11
C GLN A 145 -13.52 11.11 12.18
N LEU A 146 -13.25 11.96 13.18
CA LEU A 146 -14.23 12.33 14.19
C LEU A 146 -15.45 13.00 13.55
N ASN A 147 -15.25 14.02 12.71
CA ASN A 147 -16.36 14.70 12.02
C ASN A 147 -17.18 13.73 11.16
N ARG A 148 -16.50 12.82 10.44
CA ARG A 148 -17.18 11.81 9.62
C ARG A 148 -18.02 10.86 10.46
N THR A 149 -17.47 10.37 11.56
CA THR A 149 -18.19 9.44 12.45
C THR A 149 -19.37 10.14 13.13
N GLU A 150 -19.25 11.41 13.48
CA GLU A 150 -20.35 12.20 14.04
C GLU A 150 -21.50 12.34 13.04
N VAL A 151 -21.22 12.71 11.78
CA VAL A 151 -22.22 12.78 10.72
C VAL A 151 -22.89 11.43 10.48
N GLN A 152 -22.11 10.35 10.47
CA GLN A 152 -22.64 8.99 10.34
C GLN A 152 -23.56 8.63 11.50
N ASN A 153 -23.19 9.00 12.73
CA ASN A 153 -23.97 8.71 13.91
C ASN A 153 -25.32 9.46 13.88
N VAL A 154 -25.31 10.76 13.57
CA VAL A 154 -26.54 11.55 13.39
C VAL A 154 -27.45 10.94 12.32
N THR A 155 -26.86 10.45 11.22
CA THR A 155 -27.61 9.79 10.16
C THR A 155 -28.25 8.49 10.66
N ILE A 156 -27.49 7.65 11.37
CA ILE A 156 -27.99 6.40 11.95
C ILE A 156 -29.11 6.67 12.95
N GLU A 157 -28.96 7.65 13.84
CA GLU A 157 -30.00 8.04 14.80
C GLU A 157 -31.28 8.49 14.10
N SER A 158 -31.14 9.28 13.03
CA SER A 158 -32.29 9.72 12.23
C SER A 158 -32.99 8.55 11.52
N GLU A 159 -32.22 7.58 11.02
CA GLU A 159 -32.74 6.37 10.38
C GLU A 159 -33.38 5.43 11.39
N CYS A 160 -32.80 5.24 12.57
CA CYS A 160 -33.42 4.51 13.68
C CYS A 160 -34.76 5.13 14.06
N SER A 161 -34.80 6.45 14.26
CA SER A 161 -36.04 7.19 14.55
C SER A 161 -37.07 7.08 13.42
N ARG A 162 -36.63 7.02 12.16
CA ARG A 162 -37.50 6.81 11.00
C ARG A 162 -38.06 5.38 10.97
N LEU A 163 -37.21 4.38 11.21
CA LEU A 163 -37.60 2.97 11.24
C LEU A 163 -38.54 2.67 12.41
N GLU A 164 -38.31 3.26 13.58
CA GLU A 164 -39.21 3.15 14.73
C GLU A 164 -40.59 3.71 14.41
N ARG A 165 -40.67 4.90 13.77
CA ARG A 165 -41.94 5.46 13.31
C ARG A 165 -42.66 4.55 12.31
N LEU A 166 -41.94 4.04 11.31
CA LEU A 166 -42.50 3.10 10.33
C LEU A 166 -42.97 1.80 10.98
N LEU A 167 -42.23 1.29 11.96
CA LEU A 167 -42.59 0.08 12.69
C LEU A 167 -43.87 0.30 13.51
N ILE A 168 -44.01 1.46 14.16
CA ILE A 168 -45.24 1.84 14.86
C ILE A 168 -46.42 1.90 13.88
N GLU A 169 -46.23 2.54 12.72
CA GLU A 169 -47.27 2.64 11.67
C GLU A 169 -47.68 1.25 11.14
N LEU A 170 -46.71 0.39 10.83
CA LEU A 170 -46.97 -0.98 10.35
C LEU A 170 -47.65 -1.87 11.40
N LYS A 171 -47.39 -1.64 12.68
CA LYS A 171 -48.03 -2.36 13.79
C LYS A 171 -49.39 -1.79 14.18
N ALA A 172 -49.76 -0.61 13.68
CA ALA A 172 -51.02 -0.02 14.01
C ALA A 172 -52.18 -0.83 13.42
N GLU A 173 -53.27 -0.97 14.17
CA GLU A 173 -54.40 -1.84 13.80
C GLU A 173 -55.11 -1.44 12.50
N HIS A 174 -54.87 -0.22 12.02
CA HIS A 174 -55.44 0.32 10.78
C HIS A 174 -54.57 0.08 9.54
N PHE A 175 -53.35 -0.43 9.70
CA PHE A 175 -52.48 -0.73 8.56
C PHE A 175 -52.96 -2.01 7.86
N GLN A 176 -53.44 -1.86 6.62
CA GLN A 176 -53.66 -3.00 5.73
C GLN A 176 -52.61 -2.98 4.63
N PRO A 177 -51.79 -4.03 4.49
CA PRO A 177 -50.77 -4.08 3.44
C PRO A 177 -51.46 -4.02 2.07
N PRO A 178 -51.02 -3.12 1.16
CA PRO A 178 -51.59 -3.04 -0.17
C PRO A 178 -51.46 -4.39 -0.89
N PRO A 179 -52.53 -4.90 -1.55
CA PRO A 179 -52.55 -6.24 -2.14
C PRO A 179 -51.49 -6.43 -3.25
N SER A 180 -51.06 -5.33 -3.88
CA SER A 180 -50.00 -5.33 -4.90
C SER A 180 -48.61 -5.69 -4.36
N VAL A 181 -48.36 -5.57 -3.05
CA VAL A 181 -47.03 -5.85 -2.47
C VAL A 181 -46.70 -7.34 -2.55
N LEU A 182 -47.69 -8.22 -2.35
CA LEU A 182 -47.48 -9.67 -2.45
C LEU A 182 -47.19 -10.09 -3.89
N GLU A 183 -47.94 -9.53 -4.85
CA GLU A 183 -47.73 -9.75 -6.28
C GLU A 183 -46.35 -9.25 -6.71
N GLN A 184 -45.98 -8.02 -6.34
CA GLN A 184 -44.67 -7.46 -6.63
C GLN A 184 -43.56 -8.26 -5.97
N THR A 185 -43.71 -8.70 -4.72
CA THR A 185 -42.68 -9.53 -4.06
C THR A 185 -42.47 -10.87 -4.77
N ALA A 186 -43.54 -11.49 -5.26
CA ALA A 186 -43.44 -12.69 -6.08
C ALA A 186 -42.72 -12.42 -7.42
N GLU A 187 -42.98 -11.27 -8.05
CA GLU A 187 -42.27 -10.85 -9.27
C GLU A 187 -40.79 -10.54 -9.03
N TRP A 188 -40.45 -9.77 -7.98
CA TRP A 188 -39.08 -9.45 -7.60
C TRP A 188 -38.27 -10.69 -7.19
N THR A 189 -38.89 -11.64 -6.51
CA THR A 189 -38.22 -12.91 -6.18
C THR A 189 -37.96 -13.76 -7.42
N ARG A 190 -38.90 -13.77 -8.38
CA ARG A 190 -38.70 -14.45 -9.68
C ARG A 190 -37.60 -13.78 -10.51
N SER A 191 -37.60 -12.45 -10.60
CA SER A 191 -36.58 -11.70 -11.34
C SER A 191 -35.20 -11.84 -10.70
N THR A 192 -35.12 -11.82 -9.36
CA THR A 192 -33.87 -12.05 -8.62
C THR A 192 -33.31 -13.45 -8.88
N LYS A 193 -34.16 -14.49 -8.90
CA LYS A 193 -33.74 -15.85 -9.26
C LYS A 193 -33.18 -15.90 -10.69
N GLN A 194 -33.85 -15.24 -11.63
CA GLN A 194 -33.40 -15.15 -13.02
C GLN A 194 -32.08 -14.37 -13.17
N LEU A 195 -31.89 -13.29 -12.42
CA LEU A 195 -30.64 -12.53 -12.45
C LEU A 195 -29.50 -13.32 -11.83
N LYS A 196 -29.74 -14.04 -10.73
CA LYS A 196 -28.73 -14.95 -10.13
C LYS A 196 -28.31 -16.05 -11.09
N SER A 197 -29.25 -16.67 -11.81
CA SER A 197 -28.91 -17.68 -12.82
C SER A 197 -28.10 -17.08 -13.97
N LYS A 198 -28.46 -15.88 -14.43
CA LYS A 198 -27.68 -15.17 -15.46
C LYS A 198 -26.29 -14.77 -14.98
N LEU A 199 -26.15 -14.36 -13.73
CA LEU A 199 -24.85 -14.00 -13.16
C LEU A 199 -23.93 -15.23 -13.13
N ALA A 200 -24.43 -16.37 -12.68
CA ALA A 200 -23.69 -17.63 -12.73
C ALA A 200 -23.31 -18.03 -14.16
N GLU A 201 -24.20 -17.85 -15.14
CA GLU A 201 -23.92 -18.08 -16.56
C GLU A 201 -22.83 -17.12 -17.10
N TYR A 202 -22.85 -15.84 -16.69
CA TYR A 202 -21.82 -14.89 -17.07
C TYR A 202 -20.48 -15.17 -16.40
N ASP A 203 -20.48 -15.58 -15.13
CA ASP A 203 -19.26 -16.01 -14.43
C ASP A 203 -18.66 -17.26 -15.09
N GLU A 204 -19.49 -18.22 -15.51
CA GLU A 204 -19.06 -19.40 -16.27
C GLU A 204 -18.48 -19.00 -17.65
N ARG A 205 -19.14 -18.08 -18.36
CA ARG A 205 -18.63 -17.55 -19.65
C ARG A 205 -17.33 -16.78 -19.47
N LEU A 206 -17.20 -15.96 -18.44
CA LEU A 206 -15.96 -15.25 -18.12
C LEU A 206 -14.85 -16.21 -17.70
N GLY A 207 -15.19 -17.24 -16.92
CA GLY A 207 -14.30 -18.34 -16.59
C GLY A 207 -13.81 -19.07 -17.83
N ALA A 208 -14.72 -19.39 -18.76
CA ALA A 208 -14.39 -20.01 -20.05
C ALA A 208 -13.46 -19.11 -20.88
N ILE A 209 -13.76 -17.82 -21.01
CA ILE A 209 -12.91 -16.85 -21.74
C ILE A 209 -11.54 -16.68 -21.08
N ARG A 210 -11.47 -16.67 -19.75
CA ARG A 210 -10.20 -16.60 -19.00
C ARG A 210 -9.39 -17.90 -19.09
N SER A 211 -10.07 -19.04 -19.19
CA SER A 211 -9.44 -20.36 -19.29
C SER A 211 -8.91 -20.68 -20.69
N VAL A 212 -9.48 -20.05 -21.73
CA VAL A 212 -8.88 -20.05 -23.06
C VAL A 212 -7.66 -19.14 -22.98
N PRO A 213 -6.43 -19.66 -23.17
CA PRO A 213 -5.27 -18.80 -23.33
C PRO A 213 -5.49 -18.06 -24.64
N ILE A 214 -6.01 -16.84 -24.57
CA ILE A 214 -5.99 -15.92 -25.70
C ILE A 214 -4.50 -15.74 -25.99
N PRO A 215 -3.99 -16.10 -27.18
CA PRO A 215 -2.66 -15.68 -27.57
C PRO A 215 -2.72 -14.16 -27.58
N SER A 216 -2.22 -13.52 -26.53
CA SER A 216 -1.96 -12.08 -26.58
C SER A 216 -1.05 -11.91 -27.79
N PRO A 217 -1.45 -11.14 -28.82
CA PRO A 217 -0.64 -11.01 -30.02
C PRO A 217 0.76 -10.61 -29.57
N SER A 218 1.76 -11.40 -29.98
CA SER A 218 3.13 -11.10 -29.62
C SER A 218 3.45 -9.69 -30.12
N ILE A 219 4.35 -8.99 -29.44
CA ILE A 219 4.88 -7.71 -29.95
C ILE A 219 5.40 -7.88 -31.38
N GLU A 220 5.85 -9.09 -31.74
CA GLU A 220 6.25 -9.50 -33.09
C GLU A 220 5.07 -9.59 -34.08
N ASP A 221 3.90 -10.02 -33.64
CA ASP A 221 2.69 -10.04 -34.48
C ASP A 221 2.19 -8.62 -34.77
N VAL A 222 2.27 -7.74 -33.77
CA VAL A 222 1.91 -6.32 -33.93
C VAL A 222 2.90 -5.60 -34.86
N SER A 223 4.19 -5.90 -34.75
CA SER A 223 5.20 -5.31 -35.63
C SER A 223 5.08 -5.82 -37.08
N ARG A 224 4.75 -7.10 -37.28
CA ARG A 224 4.41 -7.65 -38.60
C ARG A 224 3.21 -6.94 -39.21
N LEU A 225 2.09 -6.85 -38.47
CA LEU A 225 0.88 -6.16 -38.96
C LEU A 225 1.17 -4.69 -39.31
N LYS A 226 1.97 -4.01 -38.50
CA LYS A 226 2.40 -2.63 -38.78
C LYS A 226 3.15 -2.54 -40.11
N SER A 227 4.06 -3.47 -40.39
CA SER A 227 4.81 -3.51 -41.64
C SER A 227 3.89 -3.76 -42.85
N GLU A 228 2.90 -4.63 -42.71
CA GLU A 228 1.92 -4.91 -43.76
C GLU A 228 1.04 -3.69 -44.04
N VAL A 229 0.60 -2.98 -43.00
CA VAL A 229 -0.18 -1.74 -43.14
C VAL A 229 0.62 -0.68 -43.88
N VAL A 230 1.91 -0.53 -43.59
CA VAL A 230 2.78 0.42 -44.31
C VAL A 230 2.89 0.05 -45.80
N VAL A 231 3.05 -1.24 -46.13
CA VAL A 231 3.06 -1.70 -47.53
C VAL A 231 1.72 -1.39 -48.22
N LEU A 232 0.61 -1.64 -47.55
CA LEU A 232 -0.73 -1.35 -48.09
C LEU A 232 -0.97 0.15 -48.27
N GLN A 233 -0.51 0.98 -47.34
CA GLN A 233 -0.58 2.44 -47.46
C GLN A 233 0.25 2.94 -48.64
N ASN A 234 1.45 2.41 -48.83
CA ASN A 234 2.27 2.78 -49.99
C ASN A 234 1.60 2.36 -51.30
N ARG A 235 0.98 1.17 -51.34
CA ARG A 235 0.22 0.71 -52.51
C ARG A 235 -1.02 1.56 -52.75
N LEU A 236 -1.74 1.93 -51.69
CA LEU A 236 -2.89 2.83 -51.77
C LEU A 236 -2.45 4.17 -52.37
N ASN A 237 -1.38 4.77 -51.84
CA ASN A 237 -0.85 6.04 -52.33
C ASN A 237 -0.47 5.96 -53.80
N MET A 238 0.20 4.89 -54.23
CA MET A 238 0.52 4.65 -55.64
C MET A 238 -0.74 4.57 -56.51
N VAL A 239 -1.71 3.75 -56.12
CA VAL A 239 -2.98 3.62 -56.86
C VAL A 239 -3.76 4.94 -56.87
N THR A 240 -3.75 5.70 -55.79
CA THR A 240 -4.39 7.03 -55.77
C THR A 240 -3.69 8.02 -56.68
N THR A 241 -2.35 7.96 -56.82
CA THR A 241 -1.62 8.82 -57.77
C THR A 241 -1.91 8.43 -59.22
N GLU A 242 -2.06 7.13 -59.50
CA GLU A 242 -2.49 6.64 -60.82
C GLU A 242 -3.94 7.06 -61.12
N LEU A 243 -4.84 6.95 -60.14
CA LEU A 243 -6.24 7.36 -60.27
C LEU A 243 -6.42 8.87 -60.41
N ALA A 244 -5.58 9.68 -59.77
CA ALA A 244 -5.62 11.14 -59.89
C ALA A 244 -5.43 11.62 -61.33
N ALA A 245 -4.68 10.89 -62.17
CA ALA A 245 -4.58 11.17 -63.60
C ALA A 245 -5.91 11.04 -64.35
N PHE A 246 -6.87 10.29 -63.77
CA PHE A 246 -8.19 10.02 -64.32
C PHE A 246 -9.33 10.76 -63.60
N ASP A 247 -9.06 11.60 -62.60
CA ASP A 247 -10.09 12.36 -61.83
C ASP A 247 -10.94 13.29 -62.70
N SER A 248 -10.43 13.70 -63.88
CA SER A 248 -11.17 14.53 -64.84
C SER A 248 -12.19 13.75 -65.68
N LEU A 249 -12.22 12.42 -65.58
CA LEU A 249 -13.16 11.57 -66.31
C LEU A 249 -14.47 11.40 -65.53
N PRO A 250 -15.63 11.51 -66.20
CA PRO A 250 -16.91 11.19 -65.58
C PRO A 250 -16.97 9.74 -65.08
N SER A 251 -17.67 9.52 -63.96
CA SER A 251 -17.83 8.19 -63.32
C SER A 251 -18.56 7.16 -64.22
N ASP A 252 -19.36 7.59 -65.20
CA ASP A 252 -20.01 6.71 -66.19
C ASP A 252 -19.04 6.31 -67.33
N PRO A 253 -18.78 5.00 -67.55
CA PRO A 253 -17.85 4.53 -68.58
C PRO A 253 -18.23 4.94 -70.01
N LYS A 254 -19.52 5.14 -70.32
CA LYS A 254 -19.94 5.61 -71.65
C LYS A 254 -19.62 7.09 -71.83
N ALA A 255 -19.86 7.90 -70.80
CA ALA A 255 -19.54 9.33 -70.80
C ALA A 255 -18.02 9.57 -70.84
N ALA A 256 -17.23 8.80 -70.07
CA ALA A 256 -15.77 8.83 -70.10
C ALA A 256 -15.20 8.52 -71.50
N ARG A 257 -15.74 7.50 -72.17
CA ARG A 257 -15.35 7.17 -73.56
C ARG A 257 -15.68 8.30 -74.54
N ALA A 258 -16.82 8.97 -74.38
CA ALA A 258 -17.18 10.10 -75.24
C ALA A 258 -16.22 11.29 -75.07
N VAL A 259 -15.79 11.58 -73.84
CA VAL A 259 -14.80 12.63 -73.55
C VAL A 259 -13.43 12.27 -74.14
N LEU A 260 -12.99 11.02 -74.00
CA LEU A 260 -11.72 10.54 -74.60
C LEU A 260 -11.74 10.59 -76.14
N GLU A 261 -12.85 10.18 -76.77
CA GLU A 261 -12.96 10.23 -78.23
C GLU A 261 -13.02 11.68 -78.74
N ARG A 262 -13.63 12.60 -77.99
CA ARG A 262 -13.58 14.03 -78.29
C ARG A 262 -12.15 14.56 -78.21
N ALA A 263 -11.44 14.31 -77.12
CA ALA A 263 -10.05 14.72 -76.96
C ALA A 263 -9.12 14.13 -78.04
N ARG A 264 -9.35 12.87 -78.45
CA ARG A 264 -8.63 12.23 -79.57
C ARG A 264 -8.94 12.90 -80.91
N LYS A 265 -10.18 13.30 -81.14
CA LYS A 265 -10.57 14.03 -82.35
C LYS A 265 -9.88 15.40 -82.39
N ASP A 266 -9.91 16.14 -81.28
CA ASP A 266 -9.25 17.44 -81.15
C ASP A 266 -7.73 17.32 -81.38
N LEU A 267 -7.07 16.28 -80.83
CA LEU A 267 -5.66 16.00 -81.08
C LEU A 267 -5.39 15.73 -82.58
N ARG A 268 -6.23 14.94 -83.25
CA ARG A 268 -6.09 14.69 -84.69
C ARG A 268 -6.30 15.96 -85.51
N GLU A 269 -7.23 16.83 -85.11
CA GLU A 269 -7.45 18.12 -85.77
C GLU A 269 -6.25 19.05 -85.58
N LEU A 270 -5.70 19.17 -84.38
CA LEU A 270 -4.46 19.90 -84.10
C LEU A 270 -3.27 19.31 -84.85
N THR A 271 -3.19 17.99 -84.97
CA THR A 271 -2.14 17.31 -85.75
C THR A 271 -2.27 17.64 -87.23
N LYS A 272 -3.48 17.62 -87.79
CA LYS A 272 -3.72 18.04 -89.18
C LYS A 272 -3.46 19.52 -89.40
N GLN A 273 -3.78 20.38 -88.44
CA GLN A 273 -3.45 21.80 -88.50
C GLN A 273 -1.94 22.01 -88.48
N ARG A 274 -1.22 21.32 -87.57
CA ARG A 274 0.23 21.29 -87.55
C ARG A 274 0.77 20.85 -88.92
N ASP A 275 0.30 19.71 -89.44
CA ASP A 275 0.81 19.15 -90.69
C ASP A 275 0.56 20.11 -91.87
N ARG A 276 -0.61 20.75 -91.94
CA ARG A 276 -0.90 21.81 -92.94
C ARG A 276 -0.02 23.04 -92.79
N LEU A 277 0.26 23.47 -91.55
CA LEU A 277 1.17 24.59 -91.30
C LEU A 277 2.60 24.21 -91.68
N PHE A 278 3.02 22.97 -91.44
CA PHE A 278 4.31 22.44 -91.87
C PHE A 278 4.41 22.32 -93.40
N GLU A 279 3.37 21.83 -94.07
CA GLU A 279 3.28 21.80 -95.54
C GLU A 279 3.33 23.22 -96.13
N GLY A 280 2.60 24.18 -95.55
CA GLY A 280 2.65 25.58 -95.95
C GLY A 280 3.97 26.30 -95.63
N LEU A 281 4.79 25.76 -94.72
CA LEU A 281 6.18 26.19 -94.50
C LEU A 281 7.14 25.56 -95.52
N ALA A 282 6.87 24.32 -95.98
CA ALA A 282 7.67 23.63 -96.99
C ALA A 282 7.40 24.09 -98.43
N ASP A 283 6.20 24.62 -98.72
CA ASP A 283 5.83 25.19 -100.03
C ASP A 283 6.27 26.67 -100.20
N ASN A 284 6.82 27.30 -99.15
CA ASN A 284 7.31 28.70 -99.14
C ASN A 284 8.85 28.82 -99.11
N ASP A 285 9.56 27.74 -99.42
CA ASP A 285 11.00 27.68 -99.75
C ASP A 285 11.18 27.24 -101.22
#